data_AF-A0A4Y2Q5I1-F1
#
_entry.id   AF-A0A4Y2Q5I1-F1
#
_cell.length_a   1.000
_cell.length_b   1.000
_cell.length_c   1.000
_cell.angle_alpha   90.00
_cell.angle_beta   90.00
_cell.angle_gamma   90.00
#
_symmetry.space_group_name_H-M   'P 1'
#
loop_
_entity.id
_entity.type
_entity.pdbx_description
1 polymer ?
#
loop_
_entity_poly.entity_id
_entity_poly.type
_entity_poly.pdbx_seq_one_letter_code
_entity_poly.pdbx_strand_id
1 'polypeptide(L)'
;MQQNLKIIAGGNWGISQIHRWTLYKTVIERMLAHGSSALCLNPTFEMKRKLSSIQRPFLLHISGAYCTTPTAALQTIVGITPLHMQLQFEARFTSIYRLRISLSPNIIGIQPPHLEMKATGWSIHPSKHLKPNQISLEHGEANIALKDIINIFTGGSKTEHGVGSAF
;
A
#
# COMPACT_ATOMS: atom_id res chain seq x y z
N MET A 1 11.69 -8.12 -9.51
CA MET A 1 10.50 -8.19 -8.60
C MET A 1 10.27 -9.59 -8.04
N GLN A 2 10.13 -10.64 -8.86
CA GLN A 2 9.97 -12.02 -8.36
C GLN A 2 11.19 -12.56 -7.60
N GLN A 3 12.41 -12.18 -7.98
CA GLN A 3 13.65 -12.57 -7.28
C GLN A 3 13.72 -12.02 -5.84
N ASN A 4 13.19 -10.82 -5.58
CA ASN A 4 13.24 -10.20 -4.25
C ASN A 4 12.36 -10.96 -3.24
N LEU A 5 11.20 -11.45 -3.68
CA LEU A 5 10.34 -12.30 -2.83
C LEU A 5 10.97 -13.67 -2.55
N LYS A 6 11.77 -14.22 -3.47
CA LYS A 6 12.52 -15.47 -3.25
C LYS A 6 13.63 -15.32 -2.21
N ILE A 7 14.33 -14.18 -2.20
CA ILE A 7 15.44 -13.93 -1.24
C ILE A 7 14.92 -13.85 0.20
N ILE A 8 13.74 -13.27 0.40
CA ILE A 8 13.14 -13.09 1.73
C ILE A 8 12.49 -14.41 2.24
N ALA A 9 12.34 -15.42 1.37
CA ALA A 9 11.55 -16.61 1.62
C ALA A 9 12.36 -17.91 1.38
N GLY A 10 13.49 -18.07 2.05
CA GLY A 10 14.21 -19.35 2.08
C GLY A 10 13.34 -20.49 2.63
N GLY A 11 13.55 -21.72 2.15
CA GLY A 11 12.67 -22.88 2.38
C GLY A 11 12.34 -23.19 3.84
N ASN A 12 13.26 -22.92 4.78
CA ASN A 12 13.12 -23.24 6.21
C ASN A 12 13.23 -22.01 7.16
N TRP A 13 13.50 -20.82 6.64
CA TRP A 13 13.68 -19.57 7.43
C TRP A 13 12.83 -18.41 6.90
N GLY A 14 11.91 -18.70 5.99
CA GLY A 14 11.17 -17.70 5.25
C GLY A 14 9.92 -17.17 5.97
N ILE A 15 9.49 -16.01 5.49
CA ILE A 15 8.20 -15.39 5.81
C ILE A 15 7.03 -16.39 5.68
N SER A 16 6.09 -16.37 6.65
CA SER A 16 4.91 -17.25 6.67
C SER A 16 3.99 -17.03 5.47
N GLN A 17 3.18 -18.05 5.13
CA GLN A 17 2.24 -18.00 4.00
C GLN A 17 1.31 -16.77 4.07
N ILE A 18 0.82 -16.42 5.27
CA ILE A 18 -0.05 -15.26 5.52
C ILE A 18 0.67 -13.97 5.12
N HIS A 19 1.92 -13.80 5.55
CA HIS A 19 2.69 -12.59 5.22
C HIS A 19 3.01 -12.52 3.71
N ARG A 20 3.30 -13.63 3.04
CA ARG A 20 3.48 -13.66 1.57
C ARG A 20 2.21 -13.26 0.84
N TRP A 21 1.06 -13.75 1.31
CA TRP A 21 -0.26 -13.37 0.81
C TRP A 21 -0.51 -11.87 1.00
N THR A 22 -0.23 -11.35 2.19
CA THR A 22 -0.34 -9.92 2.50
C THR A 22 0.53 -9.09 1.57
N LEU A 23 1.81 -9.42 1.41
CA LEU A 23 2.71 -8.71 0.50
C LEU A 23 2.22 -8.74 -0.95
N TYR A 24 1.69 -9.86 -1.42
CA TYR A 24 1.10 -9.94 -2.75
C TYR A 24 -0.08 -8.99 -2.89
N LYS A 25 -1.04 -9.02 -1.95
CA LYS A 25 -2.26 -8.20 -1.99
C LYS A 25 -1.98 -6.71 -1.82
N THR A 26 -1.05 -6.32 -0.95
CA THR A 26 -0.82 -4.91 -0.60
C THR A 26 0.24 -4.25 -1.47
N VAL A 27 1.25 -4.98 -1.94
CA VAL A 27 2.37 -4.41 -2.70
C VAL A 27 2.28 -4.78 -4.17
N ILE A 28 2.31 -6.08 -4.49
CA ILE A 28 2.42 -6.53 -5.88
C ILE A 28 1.18 -6.16 -6.68
N GLU A 29 -0.01 -6.47 -6.16
CA GLU A 29 -1.27 -6.15 -6.81
C GLU A 29 -1.43 -4.64 -7.00
N ARG A 30 -1.09 -3.83 -6.00
CA ARG A 30 -1.15 -2.36 -6.08
C ARG A 30 -0.16 -1.78 -7.08
N MET A 31 1.06 -2.33 -7.13
CA MET A 31 2.07 -1.92 -8.10
C MET A 31 1.60 -2.19 -9.54
N LEU A 32 1.00 -3.36 -9.78
CA LEU A 32 0.46 -3.70 -11.10
C LEU A 32 -0.81 -2.89 -11.43
N ALA A 33 -1.60 -2.54 -10.42
CA ALA A 33 -2.84 -1.79 -10.58
C ALA A 33 -2.65 -0.30 -10.89
N HIS A 34 -1.47 0.26 -10.60
CA HIS A 34 -1.17 1.68 -10.80
C HIS A 34 -1.44 2.17 -12.24
N GLY A 35 -1.09 1.35 -13.24
CA GLY A 35 -1.31 1.65 -14.66
C GLY A 35 -2.56 1.00 -15.26
N SER A 36 -3.43 0.42 -14.44
CA SER A 36 -4.53 -0.42 -14.93
C SER A 36 -5.58 0.38 -15.71
N SER A 37 -5.84 1.65 -15.37
CA SER A 37 -6.83 2.48 -16.08
C SER A 37 -6.48 2.75 -17.54
N ALA A 38 -5.19 2.77 -17.89
CA ALA A 38 -4.75 2.97 -19.28
C ALA A 38 -4.73 1.65 -20.08
N LEU A 39 -4.51 0.51 -19.42
CA LEU A 39 -4.24 -0.76 -20.09
C LEU A 39 -5.36 -1.79 -19.97
N CYS A 40 -6.10 -1.82 -18.87
CA CYS A 40 -6.95 -2.96 -18.46
C CYS A 40 -8.45 -2.65 -18.42
N LEU A 41 -8.93 -1.60 -19.10
CA LEU A 41 -10.38 -1.36 -19.22
C LEU A 41 -11.11 -2.51 -19.94
N ASN A 42 -10.53 -2.95 -21.07
CA ASN A 42 -11.01 -4.06 -21.89
C ASN A 42 -9.83 -4.98 -22.25
N PRO A 43 -9.36 -5.84 -21.32
CA PRO A 43 -8.17 -6.65 -21.56
C PRO A 43 -8.44 -7.73 -22.62
N THR A 44 -7.57 -7.80 -23.62
CA THR A 44 -7.62 -8.84 -24.68
C THR A 44 -7.28 -10.22 -24.11
N PHE A 45 -7.59 -11.28 -24.86
CA PHE A 45 -7.25 -12.65 -24.47
C PHE A 45 -5.76 -12.84 -24.15
N GLU A 46 -4.88 -12.30 -25.00
CA GLU A 46 -3.44 -12.37 -24.81
C GLU A 46 -2.97 -11.63 -23.55
N MET A 47 -3.59 -10.49 -23.23
CA MET A 47 -3.32 -9.78 -21.98
C MET A 47 -3.73 -10.61 -20.76
N LYS A 48 -4.93 -11.22 -20.79
CA LYS A 48 -5.40 -12.09 -19.70
C LYS A 48 -4.44 -13.28 -19.49
N ARG A 49 -3.95 -13.88 -20.58
CA ARG A 49 -2.98 -14.98 -20.53
C ARG A 49 -1.64 -14.53 -19.93
N LYS A 50 -1.11 -13.39 -20.36
CA LYS A 50 0.13 -12.80 -19.81
C LYS A 50 -0.01 -12.47 -18.33
N LEU A 51 -1.13 -11.87 -17.92
CA LEU A 51 -1.39 -11.55 -16.51
C LEU A 51 -1.50 -12.82 -15.65
N SER A 52 -2.14 -13.87 -16.16
CA SER A 52 -2.19 -15.18 -15.48
C SER A 52 -0.77 -15.75 -15.29
N SER A 53 0.09 -15.65 -16.31
CA SER A 53 1.49 -16.06 -16.22
C SER A 53 2.29 -15.25 -15.19
N ILE A 54 2.08 -13.93 -15.14
CA ILE A 54 2.73 -13.04 -14.15
C ILE A 54 2.28 -13.40 -12.72
N GLN A 55 0.99 -13.68 -12.52
CA GLN A 55 0.42 -14.00 -11.21
C GLN A 55 0.88 -15.37 -10.70
N ARG A 56 1.00 -16.36 -11.58
CA ARG A 56 1.18 -17.77 -11.22
C ARG A 56 2.36 -18.07 -10.28
N PRO A 57 3.58 -17.54 -10.48
CA PRO A 57 4.69 -17.82 -9.57
C PRO A 57 4.44 -17.31 -8.15
N PHE A 58 3.74 -16.18 -7.99
CA PHE A 58 3.37 -15.69 -6.66
C PHE A 58 2.39 -16.64 -5.98
N LEU A 59 1.40 -17.14 -6.73
CA LEU A 59 0.44 -18.11 -6.19
C LEU A 59 1.12 -19.39 -5.74
N LEU A 60 2.09 -19.92 -6.51
CA LEU A 60 2.88 -21.08 -6.10
C LEU A 60 3.72 -20.80 -4.85
N HIS A 61 4.36 -19.64 -4.77
CA HIS A 61 5.17 -19.26 -3.60
C HIS A 61 4.33 -19.02 -2.34
N ILE A 62 3.08 -18.59 -2.50
CA ILE A 62 2.14 -18.45 -1.39
C ILE A 62 1.60 -19.83 -1.02
N SER A 63 1.04 -20.59 -1.95
CA SER A 63 0.39 -21.87 -1.65
C SER A 63 1.34 -22.98 -1.20
N GLY A 64 2.59 -22.97 -1.67
CA GLY A 64 3.53 -24.10 -1.52
C GLY A 64 3.14 -25.33 -2.34
N ALA A 65 2.19 -25.21 -3.27
CA ALA A 65 1.72 -26.33 -4.08
C ALA A 65 2.73 -26.70 -5.19
N TYR A 66 2.56 -27.89 -5.77
CA TYR A 66 3.39 -28.36 -6.88
C TYR A 66 3.31 -27.43 -8.11
N CYS A 67 4.40 -27.36 -8.86
CA CYS A 67 4.48 -26.53 -10.06
C CYS A 67 3.52 -26.97 -11.17
N THR A 68 2.94 -28.16 -11.11
CA THR A 68 1.94 -28.70 -12.04
C THR A 68 0.50 -28.35 -11.65
N THR A 69 0.25 -27.79 -10.46
CA THR A 69 -1.09 -27.42 -10.02
C THR A 69 -1.70 -26.33 -10.94
N PRO A 70 -2.94 -26.50 -11.44
CA PRO A 70 -3.59 -25.51 -12.29
C PRO A 70 -3.73 -24.14 -11.62
N THR A 71 -3.52 -23.05 -12.36
CA THR A 71 -3.59 -21.67 -11.81
C THR A 71 -4.95 -21.34 -11.20
N ALA A 72 -6.04 -21.82 -11.80
CA ALA A 72 -7.38 -21.64 -11.25
C ALA A 72 -7.53 -22.29 -9.87
N ALA A 73 -6.99 -23.50 -9.68
CA ALA A 73 -6.99 -24.16 -8.38
C ALA A 73 -6.15 -23.40 -7.35
N LEU A 74 -4.98 -22.88 -7.78
CA LEU A 74 -4.13 -22.04 -6.91
C LEU A 74 -4.86 -20.77 -6.45
N GLN A 75 -5.60 -20.11 -7.35
CA GLN A 75 -6.40 -18.93 -7.02
C GLN A 75 -7.46 -19.24 -5.96
N THR A 76 -8.15 -20.37 -6.10
CA THR A 76 -9.17 -20.82 -5.13
C THR A 76 -8.56 -21.18 -3.78
N ILE A 77 -7.49 -21.99 -3.75
CA ILE A 77 -6.83 -22.43 -2.51
C ILE A 77 -6.27 -21.23 -1.73
N VAL A 78 -5.68 -20.27 -2.42
CA VAL A 78 -5.06 -19.10 -1.80
C VAL A 78 -6.08 -17.98 -1.52
N GLY A 79 -7.28 -18.05 -2.10
CA GLY A 79 -8.30 -17.01 -1.99
C GLY A 79 -7.91 -15.72 -2.71
N ILE A 80 -7.28 -15.83 -3.89
CA ILE A 80 -6.85 -14.69 -4.70
C ILE A 80 -7.59 -14.68 -6.04
N THR A 81 -8.28 -13.59 -6.32
CA THR A 81 -8.95 -13.33 -7.60
C THR A 81 -7.97 -13.37 -8.79
N PRO A 82 -8.40 -13.83 -9.98
CA PRO A 82 -7.59 -13.70 -11.19
C PRO A 82 -7.13 -12.27 -11.43
N LEU A 83 -5.82 -12.09 -11.65
CA LEU A 83 -5.19 -10.77 -11.72
C LEU A 83 -5.85 -9.85 -12.76
N HIS A 84 -6.24 -10.39 -13.91
CA HIS A 84 -6.89 -9.60 -14.96
C HIS A 84 -8.27 -9.05 -14.55
N MET A 85 -9.03 -9.77 -13.73
CA MET A 85 -10.32 -9.28 -13.20
C MET A 85 -10.08 -8.17 -12.18
N GLN A 86 -9.07 -8.36 -11.31
CA GLN A 86 -8.71 -7.38 -10.30
C GLN A 86 -8.20 -6.06 -10.91
N LEU A 87 -7.34 -6.15 -11.94
CA LEU A 87 -6.87 -4.97 -12.66
C LEU A 87 -8.00 -4.30 -13.44
N GLN A 88 -8.93 -5.06 -14.03
CA GLN A 88 -10.08 -4.49 -14.71
C GLN A 88 -11.01 -3.78 -13.72
N PHE A 89 -11.23 -4.33 -12.53
CA PHE A 89 -11.96 -3.66 -11.46
C PHE A 89 -11.30 -2.33 -11.08
N GLU A 90 -10.00 -2.33 -10.79
CA GLU A 90 -9.29 -1.10 -10.39
C GLU A 90 -9.26 -0.06 -11.51
N ALA A 91 -9.13 -0.51 -12.77
CA ALA A 91 -9.19 0.34 -13.94
C ALA A 91 -10.54 1.06 -14.06
N ARG A 92 -11.64 0.31 -13.88
CA ARG A 92 -13.00 0.87 -13.91
C ARG A 92 -13.25 1.80 -12.75
N PHE A 93 -12.85 1.39 -11.55
CA PHE A 93 -12.95 2.22 -10.34
C PHE A 93 -12.21 3.56 -10.52
N THR A 94 -10.96 3.52 -10.98
CA THR A 94 -10.15 4.71 -11.24
C THR A 94 -10.77 5.59 -12.32
N SER A 95 -11.24 4.99 -13.41
CA SER A 95 -11.82 5.73 -14.53
C SER A 95 -13.08 6.50 -14.11
N ILE A 96 -13.94 5.87 -13.31
CA ILE A 96 -15.19 6.47 -12.84
C ILE A 96 -14.91 7.51 -11.74
N TYR A 97 -14.26 7.11 -10.64
CA TYR A 97 -14.14 7.96 -9.44
C TYR A 97 -13.05 9.02 -9.53
N ARG A 98 -11.96 8.76 -10.26
CA ARG A 98 -10.81 9.68 -10.35
C ARG A 98 -10.79 10.45 -11.68
N LEU A 99 -11.01 9.77 -12.79
CA LEU A 99 -10.94 10.40 -14.12
C LEU A 99 -12.28 10.96 -14.63
N ARG A 100 -13.39 10.63 -13.96
CA ARG A 100 -14.76 11.04 -14.34
C ARG A 100 -15.14 10.66 -15.78
N ILE A 101 -14.63 9.52 -16.25
CA ILE A 101 -14.97 8.97 -17.57
C ILE A 101 -16.19 8.07 -17.41
N SER A 102 -17.26 8.36 -18.16
CA SER A 102 -18.39 7.46 -18.30
C SER A 102 -17.95 6.22 -19.08
N LEU A 103 -18.02 5.06 -18.45
CA LEU A 103 -17.79 3.79 -19.12
C LEU A 103 -19.09 3.35 -19.83
N SER A 104 -18.96 2.80 -21.04
CA SER A 104 -20.05 2.42 -21.95
C SER A 104 -21.23 1.71 -21.25
N PRO A 105 -22.49 1.99 -21.65
CA PRO A 105 -23.67 1.66 -20.88
C PRO A 105 -24.05 0.21 -21.12
N ASN A 106 -23.44 -0.72 -20.41
CA ASN A 106 -23.90 -2.12 -20.48
C ASN A 106 -24.20 -2.75 -19.14
N ILE A 107 -24.04 -2.03 -18.01
CA ILE A 107 -24.41 -2.62 -16.72
C ILE A 107 -25.23 -1.68 -15.83
N ILE A 108 -25.00 -0.36 -15.74
CA ILE A 108 -25.86 0.52 -14.91
C ILE A 108 -25.82 1.95 -15.44
N GLY A 109 -26.96 2.65 -15.48
CA GLY A 109 -27.09 4.09 -15.82
C GLY A 109 -26.42 5.04 -14.82
N ILE A 110 -25.38 4.59 -14.12
CA ILE A 110 -24.60 5.38 -13.16
C ILE A 110 -23.65 6.26 -13.96
N GLN A 111 -23.99 7.55 -14.04
CA GLN A 111 -23.07 8.56 -14.56
C GLN A 111 -22.14 9.08 -13.45
N PRO A 112 -20.89 9.44 -13.77
CA PRO A 112 -19.94 10.02 -12.82
C PRO A 112 -20.48 11.17 -11.94
N PRO A 113 -21.40 12.05 -12.41
CA PRO A 113 -21.99 13.10 -11.59
C PRO A 113 -22.89 12.59 -10.45
N HIS A 114 -23.45 11.39 -10.55
CA HIS A 114 -24.33 10.80 -9.52
C HIS A 114 -23.56 10.10 -8.40
N LEU A 115 -22.24 9.99 -8.51
CA LEU A 115 -21.41 9.28 -7.55
C LEU A 115 -20.81 10.24 -6.53
N GLU A 116 -21.14 10.02 -5.26
CA GLU A 116 -20.51 10.72 -4.15
C GLU A 116 -18.98 10.55 -4.19
N MET A 117 -18.28 11.66 -4.02
CA MET A 117 -16.83 11.66 -4.01
C MET A 117 -16.34 11.29 -2.61
N LYS A 118 -15.48 10.29 -2.51
CA LYS A 118 -14.74 10.06 -1.27
C LYS A 118 -13.91 11.32 -0.97
N ALA A 119 -14.09 11.91 0.20
CA ALA A 119 -13.32 13.09 0.60
C ALA A 119 -11.82 12.81 0.46
N THR A 120 -11.14 13.59 -0.39
CA THR A 120 -9.73 13.36 -0.71
C THR A 120 -8.87 14.06 0.33
N GLY A 121 -8.65 13.40 1.47
CA GLY A 121 -7.74 13.85 2.53
C GLY A 121 -8.03 15.26 3.08
N TRP A 122 -7.17 15.72 3.99
CA TRP A 122 -7.20 17.12 4.40
C TRP A 122 -6.61 17.97 3.27
N SER A 123 -7.44 18.83 2.67
CA SER A 123 -7.01 19.84 1.70
C SER A 123 -6.13 20.92 2.33
N ILE A 124 -6.05 20.93 3.67
CA ILE A 124 -5.29 21.89 4.44
C ILE A 124 -4.04 21.20 4.99
N HIS A 125 -2.89 21.61 4.47
CA HIS A 125 -1.60 21.18 4.97
C HIS A 125 -1.46 21.57 6.46
N PRO A 126 -0.99 20.70 7.36
CA PRO A 126 -0.88 21.00 8.79
C PRO A 126 -0.10 22.29 9.11
N SER A 127 0.86 22.68 8.27
CA SER A 127 1.59 23.95 8.43
C SER A 127 0.72 25.21 8.31
N LYS A 128 -0.46 25.12 7.67
CA LYS A 128 -1.41 26.24 7.56
C LYS A 128 -2.22 26.46 8.84
N HIS A 129 -2.11 25.57 9.83
CA HIS A 129 -2.79 25.63 11.13
C HIS A 129 -1.82 25.80 12.31
N LEU A 130 -0.57 26.17 12.06
CA LEU A 130 0.35 26.50 13.14
C LEU A 130 -0.15 27.76 13.84
N LYS A 131 -0.51 27.66 15.12
CA LYS A 131 -0.71 28.86 15.93
C LYS A 131 0.64 29.58 16.03
N PRO A 132 0.70 30.92 15.87
CA PRO A 132 1.96 31.67 15.90
C PRO A 132 2.82 31.40 17.14
N ASN A 133 2.18 31.02 18.26
CA ASN A 133 2.82 30.85 19.56
C ASN A 133 3.00 29.37 19.96
N GLN A 134 2.95 28.42 19.01
CA GLN A 134 3.01 26.99 19.34
C GLN A 134 4.43 26.48 19.65
N ILE A 135 5.46 27.24 19.24
CA ILE A 135 6.88 26.96 19.54
C ILE A 135 7.59 28.29 19.83
N SER A 136 7.70 28.68 21.09
CA SER A 136 8.69 29.68 21.51
C SER A 136 10.04 28.99 21.65
N LEU A 137 11.00 29.37 20.82
CA LEU A 137 12.40 29.07 21.08
C LEU A 137 12.94 30.19 21.97
N GLU A 138 12.55 30.17 23.24
CA GLU A 138 13.26 30.95 24.24
C GLU A 138 14.63 30.28 24.42
N HIS A 139 15.66 30.92 23.88
CA HIS A 139 17.03 30.53 24.14
C HIS A 139 17.23 30.72 25.65
N GLY A 140 17.39 29.61 26.36
CA GLY A 140 17.30 29.56 27.80
C GLY A 140 18.22 30.56 28.46
N GLU A 141 17.64 31.64 28.97
CA GLU A 141 18.20 32.36 30.10
C GLU A 141 17.07 33.02 30.90
N ALA A 142 17.01 32.65 32.17
CA ALA A 142 16.29 33.26 33.28
C ALA A 142 14.80 32.90 33.51
N ASN A 143 14.62 32.14 34.61
CA ASN A 143 13.49 32.12 35.54
C ASN A 143 12.26 31.27 35.20
N ILE A 144 12.49 29.96 35.22
CA ILE A 144 11.45 28.95 35.43
C ILE A 144 11.07 28.91 36.93
N ALA A 145 9.93 29.50 37.28
CA ALA A 145 9.14 29.05 38.43
C ALA A 145 8.14 27.98 37.96
N LEU A 146 8.63 26.83 37.48
CA LEU A 146 7.81 25.65 37.20
C LEU A 146 7.65 24.84 38.51
N LYS A 147 6.42 24.77 39.01
CA LYS A 147 5.94 23.49 39.55
C LYS A 147 5.68 22.58 38.34
N ASP A 148 6.20 21.37 38.43
CA ASP A 148 6.10 20.28 37.45
C ASP A 148 7.01 20.38 36.22
N ILE A 149 8.33 20.34 36.48
CA ILE A 149 9.37 20.12 35.46
C ILE A 149 9.12 18.75 34.79
N ILE A 150 8.53 18.75 33.60
CA ILE A 150 8.46 17.57 32.74
C ILE A 150 9.85 17.38 32.12
N ASN A 151 10.63 16.46 32.68
CA ASN A 151 11.93 16.08 32.11
C ASN A 151 11.72 15.20 30.86
N ILE A 152 11.85 15.80 29.67
CA ILE A 152 11.83 15.08 28.39
C ILE A 152 13.27 14.72 28.04
N PHE A 153 13.63 13.44 28.18
CA PHE A 153 14.93 12.92 27.75
C PHE A 153 14.83 12.38 26.33
N THR A 154 15.39 13.10 25.36
CA THR A 154 15.65 12.57 24.01
C THR A 154 17.02 11.89 24.02
N GLY A 155 17.03 10.60 23.68
CA GLY A 155 18.21 9.74 23.76
C GLY A 155 19.33 10.15 22.80
N GLY A 156 20.15 11.11 23.22
CA GLY A 156 21.37 11.47 22.49
C GLY A 156 21.97 12.85 22.77
N SER A 157 21.50 13.64 23.75
CA SER A 157 22.20 14.88 24.08
C SER A 157 23.55 14.57 24.73
N LYS A 158 24.61 15.01 24.05
CA LYS A 158 26.01 14.81 24.44
C LYS A 158 26.42 15.95 25.37
N THR A 159 26.75 15.61 26.62
CA THR A 159 27.37 16.58 27.54
C THR A 159 28.89 16.60 27.31
N GLU A 160 29.56 17.65 27.78
CA GLU A 160 31.03 17.77 27.75
C GLU A 160 31.75 16.62 28.49
N HIS A 161 31.04 15.89 29.35
CA HIS A 161 31.57 14.73 30.07
C HIS A 161 31.16 13.37 29.45
N GLY A 162 30.51 13.38 28.29
CA GLY A 162 30.18 12.18 27.51
C GLY A 162 28.69 11.99 27.21
N VAL A 163 28.39 10.90 26.49
CA VAL A 163 27.02 10.44 26.17
C VAL A 163 26.69 9.27 27.09
N GLY A 164 25.63 9.39 27.88
CA GLY A 164 25.09 8.26 28.65
C GLY A 164 24.32 7.30 27.74
N SER A 165 24.74 6.03 27.70
CA SER A 165 23.92 4.92 27.20
C SER A 165 23.18 4.31 28.38
N ALA A 166 21.88 4.03 28.24
CA ALA A 166 21.22 3.09 29.14
C ALA A 166 21.74 1.68 28.82
N PHE A 167 22.09 0.92 29.85
CA PHE A 167 22.32 -0.53 29.76
C PHE A 167 20.99 -1.27 29.88
#